data_AF-A0A7D5QFV0-F1
#
_entry.id   AF-A0A7D5QFV0-F1
#
_cell.length_a   1.000
_cell.length_b   1.000
_cell.length_c   1.000
_cell.angle_alpha   90.00
_cell.angle_beta   90.00
_cell.angle_gamma   90.00
#
_symmetry.space_group_name_H-M   'P 1'
#
loop_
_entity.id
_entity.type
_entity.pdbx_description
1 polymer ?
#
loop_
_entity_poly.entity_id
_entity_poly.type
_entity_poly.pdbx_seq_one_letter_code
_entity_poly.pdbx_strand_id
1 'polypeptide(L)'
;MGINFNSLFVHKAEKKNVSWFNKVLSLAFSVLTILVFSAFWSNFSKLRQAEKKIEEKKRSLEELRRENESIKNRLKEISSEAYIEKQLRDNLAMVKKGEVVVVLPDEETIKSFVPKIDIGGDKAINLPNWRKWSLFFNF
;
A
#
# COMPACT_ATOMS: atom_id res chain seq x y z
N MET A 1 16.28 -103.56 33.69
CA MET A 1 16.66 -102.99 32.37
C MET A 1 15.40 -102.38 31.77
N GLY A 2 15.26 -101.05 31.83
CA GLY A 2 14.09 -100.35 31.29
C GLY A 2 14.56 -99.05 30.68
N ILE A 3 14.58 -98.99 29.35
CA ILE A 3 14.98 -97.80 28.60
C ILE A 3 13.80 -96.82 28.66
N ASN A 4 14.05 -95.65 29.25
CA ASN A 4 13.07 -94.56 29.33
C ASN A 4 13.15 -93.72 28.05
N PHE A 5 12.11 -93.76 27.23
CA PHE A 5 12.03 -93.09 25.92
C PHE A 5 11.55 -91.63 25.99
N ASN A 6 11.45 -91.03 27.18
CA ASN A 6 10.84 -89.71 27.33
C ASN A 6 11.75 -88.51 26.96
N SER A 7 12.87 -88.75 26.27
CA SER A 7 13.84 -87.70 25.90
C SER A 7 13.92 -87.40 24.39
N LEU A 8 13.12 -88.03 23.54
CA LEU A 8 13.29 -87.91 22.08
C LEU A 8 12.48 -86.81 21.38
N PHE A 9 11.63 -86.03 22.06
CA PHE A 9 10.77 -85.04 21.40
C PHE A 9 10.58 -83.72 22.16
N VAL A 10 11.64 -83.04 22.61
CA VAL A 10 11.44 -81.78 23.36
C VAL A 10 12.00 -80.51 22.71
N HIS A 11 12.84 -80.50 21.68
CA HIS A 11 13.41 -79.20 21.23
C HIS A 11 13.32 -78.94 19.73
N LYS A 12 12.20 -78.34 19.31
CA LYS A 12 12.20 -77.32 18.25
C LYS A 12 10.98 -76.38 18.34
N ALA A 13 10.98 -75.50 19.33
CA ALA A 13 9.98 -74.43 19.41
C ALA A 13 10.19 -73.41 18.26
N GLU A 14 9.13 -73.17 17.49
CA GLU A 14 9.05 -72.24 16.36
C GLU A 14 9.28 -70.77 16.77
N LYS A 15 10.53 -70.31 16.80
CA LYS A 15 10.86 -68.88 17.00
C LYS A 15 10.65 -67.98 15.77
N LYS A 16 10.11 -68.48 14.65
CA LYS A 16 9.97 -67.70 13.40
C LYS A 16 8.83 -66.66 13.44
N ASN A 17 7.75 -66.94 14.17
CA ASN A 17 6.51 -66.17 14.09
C ASN A 17 6.61 -64.75 14.69
N VAL A 18 7.39 -64.59 15.76
CA VAL A 18 7.51 -63.31 16.49
C VAL A 18 8.26 -62.24 15.67
N SER A 19 9.27 -62.62 14.89
CA SER A 19 10.06 -61.67 14.10
C SER A 19 9.31 -61.12 12.88
N TRP A 20 8.45 -61.93 12.27
CA TRP A 20 7.61 -61.49 11.15
C TRP A 20 6.47 -60.60 11.65
N PHE A 21 5.85 -60.95 12.77
CA PHE A 21 4.82 -60.12 13.39
C PHE A 21 5.34 -58.73 13.77
N ASN A 22 6.54 -58.64 14.36
CA ASN A 22 7.17 -57.35 14.69
C ASN A 22 7.49 -56.51 13.44
N LYS A 23 7.84 -57.14 12.32
CA LYS A 23 8.05 -56.45 11.03
C LYS A 23 6.74 -55.91 10.45
N VAL A 24 5.67 -56.70 10.50
CA VAL A 24 4.33 -56.27 10.05
C VAL A 24 3.80 -55.15 10.94
N LEU A 25 3.98 -55.26 12.26
CA LEU A 25 3.58 -54.23 13.21
C LEU A 25 4.36 -52.92 13.01
N SER A 26 5.68 -53.01 12.78
CA SER A 26 6.51 -51.85 12.44
C SER A 26 6.10 -51.19 11.12
N LEU A 27 5.77 -51.99 10.10
CA LEU A 27 5.26 -51.50 8.82
C LEU A 27 3.91 -50.77 9.00
N ALA A 28 2.98 -51.37 9.74
CA ALA A 28 1.69 -50.78 10.04
C ALA A 28 1.82 -49.46 10.83
N PHE A 29 2.74 -49.41 11.79
CA PHE A 29 3.05 -48.19 12.54
C PHE A 29 3.65 -47.11 11.64
N SER A 30 4.56 -47.47 10.74
CA SER A 30 5.14 -46.55 9.75
C SER A 30 4.09 -45.97 8.79
N VAL A 31 3.14 -46.80 8.33
CA VAL A 31 2.02 -46.32 7.50
C VAL A 31 1.13 -45.37 8.29
N LEU A 32 0.83 -45.69 9.56
CA LEU A 32 0.01 -44.84 10.42
C LEU A 32 0.68 -43.48 10.67
N THR A 33 1.98 -43.45 10.94
CA THR A 33 2.70 -42.18 11.14
C THR A 33 2.70 -41.33 9.87
N ILE A 34 2.93 -41.92 8.69
CA ILE A 34 2.86 -41.21 7.41
C ILE A 34 1.47 -40.58 7.19
N LEU A 35 0.39 -41.30 7.49
CA LEU A 35 -0.98 -40.79 7.35
C LEU A 35 -1.25 -39.61 8.29
N VAL A 36 -0.82 -39.70 9.55
CA VAL A 36 -0.98 -38.62 10.53
C VAL A 36 -0.16 -37.39 10.13
N PHE A 37 1.09 -37.58 9.70
CA PHE A 37 1.95 -36.49 9.23
C PHE A 37 1.39 -35.79 7.99
N SER A 38 0.82 -36.55 7.04
CA SER A 38 0.17 -36.01 5.84
C SER A 38 -1.03 -35.13 6.19
N ALA A 39 -1.88 -35.58 7.11
CA ALA A 39 -3.01 -34.80 7.59
C ALA A 39 -2.55 -33.49 8.25
N PHE A 40 -1.50 -33.56 9.08
CA PHE A 40 -0.94 -32.40 9.77
C PHE A 40 -0.38 -31.36 8.80
N TRP A 41 0.33 -31.80 7.76
CA TRP A 41 0.91 -30.92 6.74
C TRP A 41 -0.18 -30.16 5.95
N SER A 42 -1.28 -30.86 5.62
CA SER A 42 -2.41 -30.26 4.91
C SER A 42 -3.13 -29.20 5.75
N ASN A 43 -3.28 -29.41 7.06
CA ASN A 43 -3.96 -28.46 7.93
C ASN A 43 -3.11 -27.22 8.21
N PHE A 44 -1.81 -27.39 8.38
CA PHE A 44 -0.88 -26.28 8.59
C PHE A 44 -0.79 -25.34 7.39
N SER A 45 -0.79 -25.90 6.17
CA SER A 45 -0.80 -25.10 4.94
C SER A 45 -2.11 -24.33 4.73
N LYS A 46 -3.26 -24.90 5.12
CA LYS A 46 -4.57 -24.22 5.07
C LYS A 46 -4.63 -23.03 6.04
N LEU A 47 -4.09 -23.19 7.25
CA LEU A 47 -4.07 -22.11 8.25
C LEU A 47 -3.25 -20.92 7.76
N ARG A 48 -2.03 -21.17 7.23
CA ARG A 48 -1.19 -20.11 6.66
C ARG A 48 -1.85 -19.40 5.46
N GLN A 49 -2.57 -20.14 4.63
CA GLN A 49 -3.32 -19.54 3.52
C GLN A 49 -4.50 -18.69 4.00
N ALA A 50 -5.19 -19.13 5.07
CA ALA A 50 -6.27 -18.36 5.67
C ALA A 50 -5.75 -17.05 6.29
N GLU A 51 -4.63 -17.09 7.02
CA GLU A 51 -3.98 -15.90 7.57
C GLU A 51 -3.57 -14.92 6.45
N LYS A 52 -2.95 -15.40 5.37
CA LYS A 52 -2.60 -14.56 4.23
C LYS A 52 -3.82 -13.90 3.59
N LYS A 53 -4.91 -14.65 3.39
CA LYS A 53 -6.16 -14.10 2.85
C LYS A 53 -6.76 -13.04 3.77
N ILE A 54 -6.71 -13.25 5.09
CA ILE A 54 -7.19 -12.26 6.06
C ILE A 54 -6.35 -10.98 5.96
N GLU A 55 -5.03 -11.12 5.89
CA GLU A 55 -4.11 -9.98 5.80
C GLU A 55 -4.30 -9.20 4.49
N GLU A 56 -4.43 -9.89 3.37
CA GLU A 56 -4.74 -9.28 2.06
C GLU A 56 -6.08 -8.52 2.09
N LYS A 57 -7.11 -9.11 2.68
CA LYS A 57 -8.43 -8.47 2.80
C LYS A 57 -8.39 -7.26 3.73
N LYS A 58 -7.64 -7.31 4.83
CA LYS A 58 -7.43 -6.16 5.72
C LYS A 58 -6.70 -5.03 5.00
N ARG A 59 -5.61 -5.33 4.29
CA ARG A 59 -4.87 -4.34 3.50
C ARG A 59 -5.76 -3.67 2.45
N SER A 60 -6.52 -4.46 1.70
CA SER A 60 -7.47 -3.94 0.71
C SER A 60 -8.53 -3.06 1.37
N LEU A 61 -9.05 -3.43 2.54
CA LEU A 61 -10.01 -2.61 3.27
C LEU A 61 -9.41 -1.27 3.73
N GLU A 62 -8.16 -1.26 4.18
CA GLU A 62 -7.45 -0.03 4.55
C GLU A 62 -7.20 0.87 3.34
N GLU A 63 -6.79 0.31 2.20
CA GLU A 63 -6.61 1.03 0.94
C GLU A 63 -7.92 1.68 0.49
N LEU A 64 -9.02 0.92 0.46
CA LEU A 64 -10.35 1.45 0.10
C LEU A 64 -10.82 2.54 1.07
N ARG A 65 -10.52 2.42 2.37
CA ARG A 65 -10.85 3.46 3.36
C ARG A 65 -10.10 4.76 3.08
N ARG A 66 -8.79 4.68 2.82
CA ARG A 66 -7.96 5.84 2.47
C ARG A 66 -8.44 6.50 1.19
N GLU A 67 -8.77 5.70 0.18
CA GLU A 67 -9.32 6.20 -1.09
C GLU A 67 -10.64 6.94 -0.86
N ASN A 68 -11.56 6.34 -0.11
CA ASN A 68 -12.85 6.96 0.23
C ASN A 68 -12.68 8.28 0.99
N GLU A 69 -11.78 8.33 1.98
CA GLU A 69 -11.46 9.57 2.69
C GLU A 69 -10.88 10.64 1.76
N SER A 70 -9.97 10.26 0.86
CA SER A 70 -9.40 11.19 -0.12
C SER A 70 -10.46 11.76 -1.07
N ILE A 71 -11.40 10.92 -1.53
CA ILE A 71 -12.51 11.33 -2.39
C ILE A 71 -13.45 12.27 -1.64
N LYS A 72 -13.77 11.96 -0.38
CA LYS A 72 -14.59 12.84 0.47
C LYS A 72 -13.95 14.20 0.68
N ASN A 73 -12.63 14.25 0.87
CA ASN A 73 -11.91 15.52 1.02
C ASN A 73 -11.95 16.34 -0.27
N ARG A 74 -11.73 15.71 -1.43
CA ARG A 74 -11.87 16.36 -2.73
C ARG A 74 -13.30 16.87 -2.98
N LEU A 75 -14.31 16.10 -2.59
CA LEU A 75 -15.70 16.53 -2.68
C LEU A 75 -15.96 17.78 -1.84
N LYS A 76 -15.45 17.82 -0.59
CA LYS A 76 -15.54 19.00 0.26
C LYS A 76 -14.88 20.22 -0.38
N GLU A 77 -13.69 20.04 -0.94
CA GLU A 77 -12.94 21.11 -1.63
C GLU A 77 -13.71 21.64 -2.85
N ILE A 78 -14.22 20.75 -3.71
CA ILE A 78 -14.98 21.13 -4.91
C ILE A 78 -16.33 21.76 -4.55
N SER A 79 -16.97 21.28 -3.48
CA SER A 79 -18.23 21.85 -2.99
C SER A 79 -18.08 23.19 -2.28
N SER A 80 -16.85 23.65 -2.04
CA SER A 80 -16.62 24.93 -1.37
C SER A 80 -17.01 26.09 -2.29
N GLU A 81 -17.58 27.14 -1.70
CA GLU A 81 -17.97 28.35 -2.44
C GLU A 81 -16.79 28.98 -3.18
N ALA A 82 -15.59 28.92 -2.61
CA ALA A 82 -14.38 29.44 -3.24
C ALA A 82 -14.00 28.67 -4.53
N TYR A 83 -14.16 27.34 -4.54
CA TYR A 83 -13.92 26.55 -5.74
C TYR A 83 -14.97 26.82 -6.80
N ILE A 84 -16.25 26.89 -6.40
CA ILE A 84 -17.36 27.22 -7.30
C ILE A 84 -17.13 28.61 -7.92
N GLU A 85 -16.83 29.62 -7.11
CA GLU A 85 -16.53 30.97 -7.56
C GLU A 85 -15.34 31.01 -8.52
N LYS A 86 -14.26 30.27 -8.22
CA LYS A 86 -13.12 30.14 -9.13
C LYS A 86 -13.54 29.54 -10.48
N GLN A 87 -14.33 28.46 -10.48
CA GLN A 87 -14.82 27.87 -11.72
C GLN A 87 -15.73 28.81 -12.51
N LEU A 88 -16.57 29.60 -11.83
CA LEU A 88 -17.43 30.62 -12.45
C LEU A 88 -16.62 31.75 -13.09
N ARG A 89 -15.57 32.23 -12.40
CA ARG A 89 -14.66 33.27 -12.90
C ARG A 89 -13.83 32.77 -14.09
N ASP A 90 -13.23 31.58 -13.96
CA ASP A 90 -12.27 31.05 -14.93
C ASP A 90 -12.96 30.54 -16.21
N ASN A 91 -14.11 29.86 -16.10
CA ASN A 91 -14.76 29.23 -17.26
C ASN A 91 -15.91 30.04 -17.84
N LEU A 92 -16.65 30.77 -17.01
CA LEU A 92 -17.86 31.48 -17.44
C LEU A 92 -17.68 33.00 -17.46
N ALA A 93 -16.50 33.50 -17.09
CA ALA A 93 -16.21 34.93 -16.91
C ALA A 93 -17.31 35.64 -16.08
N MET A 94 -17.96 34.91 -15.17
CA MET A 94 -19.04 35.43 -14.35
C MET A 94 -18.46 36.24 -13.20
N VAL A 95 -19.05 37.42 -12.99
CA VAL A 95 -18.67 38.36 -11.92
C VAL A 95 -19.85 38.65 -11.01
N LYS A 96 -19.57 38.92 -9.73
CA LYS A 96 -20.61 39.27 -8.76
C LYS A 96 -21.16 40.67 -9.06
N LYS A 97 -22.39 40.94 -8.61
CA LYS A 97 -22.99 42.27 -8.74
C LYS A 97 -22.12 43.31 -8.02
N GLY A 98 -21.65 44.31 -8.77
CA GLY A 98 -20.77 45.38 -8.26
C GLY A 98 -19.28 45.21 -8.63
N GLU A 99 -18.89 44.12 -9.28
CA GLU A 99 -17.53 43.95 -9.81
C GLU A 99 -17.43 44.49 -11.25
N VAL A 100 -16.29 45.12 -11.58
CA VAL A 100 -16.01 45.66 -12.92
C VAL A 100 -14.96 44.79 -13.61
N VAL A 101 -15.30 44.25 -14.77
CA VAL A 101 -14.35 43.49 -15.60
C VAL A 101 -13.46 44.49 -16.35
N VAL A 102 -12.15 44.44 -16.10
CA VAL A 102 -11.14 45.23 -16.82
C VAL A 102 -10.49 44.34 -17.87
N VAL A 103 -10.70 44.65 -19.14
CA VAL A 103 -9.99 44.01 -20.25
C VAL A 103 -8.70 44.79 -20.48
N LEU A 104 -7.56 44.12 -20.29
CA LEU A 104 -6.26 44.73 -20.53
C LEU A 104 -6.00 44.82 -22.05
N PRO A 105 -5.45 45.95 -22.53
CA PRO A 105 -4.99 46.06 -23.90
C PRO A 105 -3.75 45.18 -24.13
N ASP A 106 -3.35 45.04 -25.39
CA ASP A 106 -2.19 44.27 -25.80
C ASP A 106 -0.88 44.76 -25.15
N GLU A 107 0.10 43.86 -25.05
CA GLU A 107 1.33 44.08 -24.28
C GLU A 107 2.15 45.28 -24.80
N GLU A 108 2.08 45.57 -26.10
CA GLU A 108 2.74 46.73 -26.70
C GLU A 108 2.11 48.04 -26.22
N THR A 109 0.77 48.09 -26.22
CA THR A 109 0.01 49.21 -25.67
C THR A 109 0.26 49.38 -24.17
N ILE A 110 0.35 48.28 -23.39
CA ILE A 110 0.72 48.35 -21.96
C ILE A 110 2.13 48.94 -21.77
N LYS A 111 3.11 48.49 -22.56
CA LYS A 111 4.48 49.03 -22.52
C LYS A 111 4.55 50.51 -22.89
N SER A 112 3.63 50.99 -23.73
CA SER A 112 3.55 52.41 -24.08
C SER A 112 3.10 53.31 -22.93
N PHE A 113 2.32 52.77 -21.98
CA PHE A 113 1.89 53.50 -20.77
C PHE A 113 2.95 53.55 -19.67
N VAL A 114 4.00 52.73 -19.77
CA VAL A 114 5.11 52.78 -18.80
C VAL A 114 5.89 54.07 -19.03
N PRO A 115 5.97 54.99 -18.04
CA PRO A 115 6.76 56.19 -18.17
C PRO A 115 8.21 55.79 -18.45
N LYS A 116 8.79 56.28 -19.55
CA LYS A 116 10.23 56.18 -19.78
C LYS A 116 10.91 57.16 -18.82
N ILE A 117 11.07 56.74 -17.57
CA ILE A 117 11.77 57.54 -16.57
C ILE A 117 13.26 57.47 -16.92
N ASP A 118 13.79 58.55 -17.47
CA ASP A 118 15.23 58.75 -17.67
C ASP A 118 15.88 59.05 -16.31
N ILE A 119 15.92 58.04 -15.44
CA ILE A 119 16.71 58.10 -14.21
C ILE A 119 18.15 57.92 -14.66
N GLY A 120 18.85 59.04 -14.83
CA GLY A 120 20.21 59.09 -15.35
C GLY A 120 21.10 57.94 -14.90
N GLY A 121 21.61 57.21 -15.88
CA GLY A 121 22.74 56.32 -15.75
C GLY A 121 22.40 54.86 -15.44
N ASP A 122 22.95 53.98 -16.26
CA ASP A 122 23.05 52.52 -16.26
C ASP A 122 23.23 51.77 -14.90
N LYS A 123 23.28 52.48 -13.77
CA LYS A 123 23.43 51.93 -12.42
C LYS A 123 22.10 51.60 -11.72
N ALA A 124 20.98 52.22 -12.11
CA ALA A 124 19.68 51.98 -11.46
C ALA A 124 19.01 50.67 -11.89
N ILE A 125 19.32 50.19 -13.10
CA ILE A 125 18.65 49.04 -13.73
C ILE A 125 19.08 47.71 -13.07
N ASN A 126 20.29 47.61 -12.53
CA ASN A 126 20.85 46.40 -11.91
C ASN A 126 20.88 46.43 -10.37
N LEU A 127 19.89 47.08 -9.74
CA LEU A 127 19.72 47.03 -8.29
C LEU A 127 18.70 45.95 -7.93
N PRO A 128 19.00 45.04 -6.99
CA PRO A 128 18.00 44.11 -6.49
C PRO A 128 16.84 44.87 -5.81
N ASN A 129 15.63 44.32 -5.89
CA ASN A 129 14.38 45.05 -5.58
C ASN A 129 14.40 45.74 -4.20
N TRP A 130 15.01 45.16 -3.18
CA TRP A 130 15.13 45.76 -1.84
C TRP A 130 15.87 47.11 -1.84
N ARG A 131 16.87 47.28 -2.69
CA ARG A 131 17.70 48.49 -2.77
C ARG A 131 17.01 49.62 -3.53
N LYS A 132 16.12 49.26 -4.46
CA LYS A 132 15.22 50.22 -5.11
C LYS A 132 14.24 50.80 -4.09
N TRP A 133 13.66 49.94 -3.24
CA TRP A 133 12.76 50.38 -2.18
C TRP A 133 13.44 51.26 -1.14
N SER A 134 14.67 50.95 -0.72
CA SER A 134 15.40 51.82 0.22
C SER A 134 15.67 53.22 -0.34
N LEU A 135 16.03 53.32 -1.62
CA LEU A 135 16.23 54.59 -2.32
C LEU A 135 14.93 55.40 -2.45
N PHE A 136 13.82 54.72 -2.76
CA PHE A 136 12.52 55.38 -2.91
C PHE A 136 12.00 55.96 -1.59
N PHE A 137 12.19 55.24 -0.47
CA PHE A 137 11.71 55.65 0.85
C PHE A 137 12.71 56.47 1.67
N ASN A 138 13.89 56.78 1.11
CA ASN A 138 14.89 57.66 1.70
C ASN A 138 15.27 57.30 3.16
N PHE A 139 15.49 56.01 3.40
CA PHE A 139 16.11 55.49 4.64
C PHE A 139 17.64 55.67 4.63
#